data_AF-A0A7S2L447-F1
#
_entry.id   AF-A0A7S2L447-F1
#
_cell.length_a   1.000
_cell.length_b   1.000
_cell.length_c   1.000
_cell.angle_alpha   90.00
_cell.angle_beta   90.00
_cell.angle_gamma   90.00
#
_symmetry.space_group_name_H-M   'P 1'
#
loop_
_entity.id
_entity.type
_entity.pdbx_description
1 polymer ?
#
loop_
_entity_poly.entity_id
_entity_poly.type
_entity_poly.pdbx_seq_one_letter_code
_entity_poly.pdbx_strand_id
1 'polypeptide(L)'
;MAFTDEVVDVTPFTDRYTALRDVPIATGATHIQLHDGSEYVLVVNQGLWFGEELEVSLLNPYQLRASGVHVWDNPCDSKHPLSIYDPQLSLRIPMEMVGTFCSFATR
;
A
#
# COMPACT_ATOMS: atom_id res chain seq x y z
N MET A 1 -0.31 -9.82 12.82
CA MET A 1 -0.04 -8.37 12.88
C MET A 1 0.80 -8.11 14.12
N ALA A 2 1.81 -7.25 14.02
CA ALA A 2 2.70 -6.91 15.14
C ALA A 2 2.76 -5.38 15.28
N PHE A 3 2.63 -4.86 16.50
CA PHE A 3 2.71 -3.42 16.78
C PHE A 3 4.13 -3.03 17.16
N THR A 4 4.49 -1.77 16.90
CA THR A 4 5.83 -1.22 17.17
C THR A 4 5.93 -0.46 18.51
N ASP A 5 4.83 -0.41 19.28
CA ASP A 5 4.62 0.49 20.44
C ASP A 5 4.71 2.00 20.12
N GLU A 6 4.89 2.36 18.85
CA GLU A 6 4.86 3.74 18.36
C GLU A 6 3.44 4.13 17.90
N VAL A 7 3.07 5.38 18.17
CA VAL A 7 1.80 5.98 17.76
C VAL A 7 2.02 7.36 17.14
N VAL A 8 1.10 7.79 16.29
CA VAL A 8 1.15 9.12 15.66
C VAL A 8 -0.22 9.80 15.62
N ASP A 9 -0.21 11.12 15.62
CA ASP A 9 -1.41 11.93 15.41
C ASP A 9 -1.60 12.20 13.91
N VAL A 10 -2.79 11.89 13.38
CA VAL A 10 -3.16 12.12 11.98
C VAL A 10 -4.04 13.36 11.90
N THR A 11 -3.49 14.44 11.33
CA THR A 11 -4.19 15.73 11.21
C THR A 11 -4.83 15.88 9.84
N PRO A 12 -6.12 16.26 9.75
CA PRO A 12 -6.79 16.52 8.48
C PRO A 12 -6.28 17.81 7.82
N PHE A 13 -6.50 17.93 6.51
CA PHE A 13 -6.14 19.14 5.74
C PHE A 13 -6.98 20.39 6.08
N THR A 14 -8.00 20.25 6.93
CA THR A 14 -8.89 21.35 7.33
C THR A 14 -9.20 21.27 8.82
N ASP A 15 -9.29 22.44 9.46
CA ASP A 15 -9.62 22.59 10.88
C ASP A 15 -11.05 22.16 11.23
N ARG A 16 -11.87 21.79 10.23
CA ARG A 16 -13.25 21.33 10.43
C ARG A 16 -13.34 19.94 11.03
N TYR A 17 -12.28 19.15 10.96
CA TYR A 17 -12.24 17.80 11.51
C TYR A 17 -11.19 17.72 12.62
N THR A 18 -11.51 16.97 13.68
CA THR A 18 -10.56 16.72 14.77
C THR A 18 -9.50 15.72 14.30
N ALA A 19 -8.24 15.96 14.66
CA ALA A 19 -7.16 15.01 14.42
C ALA A 19 -7.46 13.66 15.10
N LEU A 20 -7.15 12.57 14.42
CA LEU A 20 -7.11 11.24 15.04
C LEU A 20 -5.83 11.17 15.85
N ARG A 21 -5.97 10.80 17.13
CA ARG A 21 -4.84 10.73 18.06
C ARG A 21 -4.41 9.31 18.31
N ASP A 22 -3.12 9.16 18.60
CA ASP A 22 -2.52 7.90 19.04
C ASP A 22 -2.77 6.74 18.05
N VAL A 23 -2.73 7.02 16.74
CA VAL A 23 -2.90 5.99 15.70
C VAL A 23 -1.70 5.03 15.74
N PRO A 24 -1.91 3.72 15.97
CA PRO A 24 -0.80 2.77 16.10
C PRO A 24 -0.03 2.58 14.80
N ILE A 25 1.28 2.43 14.92
CA ILE A 25 2.14 1.95 13.84
C ILE A 25 2.35 0.44 13.98
N ALA A 26 2.10 -0.28 12.89
CA ALA A 26 2.16 -1.73 12.87
C ALA A 26 2.84 -2.30 11.62
N THR A 27 3.35 -3.51 11.80
CA THR A 27 3.74 -4.41 10.71
C THR A 27 2.55 -5.28 10.31
N GLY A 28 2.11 -5.08 9.07
CA GLY A 28 1.08 -5.88 8.40
C GLY A 28 1.70 -6.80 7.36
N ALA A 29 1.07 -7.94 7.12
CA ALA A 29 1.43 -8.83 6.02
C ALA A 29 0.17 -9.40 5.35
N THR A 30 0.21 -9.53 4.03
CA THR A 30 -0.87 -10.14 3.24
C THR A 30 -0.30 -11.01 2.13
N HIS A 31 -1.04 -12.05 1.77
CA HIS A 31 -0.67 -12.98 0.72
C HIS A 31 -1.14 -12.47 -0.64
N ILE A 32 -0.31 -12.67 -1.67
CA ILE A 32 -0.70 -12.50 -3.06
C ILE A 32 -0.37 -13.75 -3.86
N GLN A 33 -1.24 -14.04 -4.81
CA GLN A 33 -1.01 -15.05 -5.83
C GLN A 33 -1.03 -14.36 -7.19
N LEU A 34 0.04 -14.55 -7.96
CA LEU A 34 0.13 -14.06 -9.32
C LEU A 34 -0.56 -15.02 -10.30
N HIS A 35 -0.81 -14.53 -11.52
CA HIS A 35 -1.50 -15.26 -12.59
C HIS A 35 -0.74 -16.50 -13.08
N ASP A 36 0.57 -16.54 -12.88
CA ASP A 36 1.43 -17.69 -13.18
C ASP A 36 1.41 -18.76 -12.07
N GLY A 37 0.67 -18.52 -10.99
CA GLY A 37 0.57 -19.40 -9.82
C GLY A 37 1.59 -19.12 -8.73
N SER A 38 2.52 -18.18 -8.93
CA SER A 38 3.53 -17.81 -7.94
C SER A 38 2.90 -17.13 -6.74
N GLU A 39 3.35 -17.49 -5.53
CA GLU A 39 2.84 -16.98 -4.25
C GLU A 39 3.87 -16.11 -3.56
N TYR A 40 3.43 -14.97 -3.04
CA TYR A 40 4.28 -14.02 -2.31
C TYR A 40 3.56 -13.48 -1.08
N VAL A 41 4.34 -13.05 -0.09
CA VAL A 41 3.83 -12.31 1.07
C VAL A 41 4.32 -10.87 0.96
N LEU A 42 3.39 -9.93 0.87
CA LEU A 42 3.70 -8.51 1.01
C LEU A 42 3.77 -8.17 2.48
N VAL A 43 4.89 -7.59 2.90
CA VAL A 43 5.11 -7.14 4.27
C VAL A 43 5.24 -5.62 4.28
N VAL A 44 4.36 -4.94 5.01
CA VAL A 44 4.41 -3.50 5.25
C VAL A 44 4.92 -3.31 6.67
N ASN A 45 6.18 -2.91 6.82
CA ASN A 45 6.84 -2.83 8.13
C ASN A 45 6.37 -1.66 9.00
N GLN A 46 5.92 -0.56 8.39
CA GLN A 46 5.48 0.64 9.10
C GLN A 46 4.22 1.19 8.42
N GLY A 47 3.07 0.65 8.81
CA GLY A 47 1.76 1.12 8.37
C GLY A 47 0.98 1.75 9.52
N LEU A 48 0.16 2.76 9.20
CA LEU A 48 -0.83 3.28 10.14
C LEU A 48 -1.99 2.29 10.24
N TRP A 49 -2.29 1.85 11.46
CA TRP A 49 -3.38 0.91 11.70
C TRP A 49 -4.66 1.63 12.10
N PHE A 50 -5.64 1.60 11.20
CA PHE A 50 -6.97 2.17 11.41
C PHE A 50 -8.00 1.11 11.83
N GLY A 51 -7.57 -0.09 12.25
CA GLY A 51 -8.51 -1.14 12.65
C GLY A 51 -9.47 -1.53 11.52
N GLU A 52 -10.75 -1.60 11.84
CA GLU A 52 -11.84 -1.92 10.91
C GLU A 52 -12.42 -0.68 10.21
N GLU A 53 -11.87 0.52 10.43
CA GLU A 53 -12.38 1.76 9.84
C GLU A 53 -12.08 1.86 8.33
N LEU A 54 -11.08 1.10 7.85
CA LEU A 54 -10.73 1.00 6.43
C LEU A 54 -10.92 -0.43 5.94
N GLU A 55 -11.77 -0.59 4.92
CA GLU A 55 -12.01 -1.88 4.26
C GLU A 55 -10.80 -2.35 3.43
N VAL A 56 -9.97 -1.40 2.99
CA VAL A 56 -8.80 -1.65 2.13
C VAL A 56 -7.53 -1.04 2.71
N SER A 57 -6.39 -1.68 2.43
CA SER A 57 -5.09 -1.11 2.72
C SER A 57 -4.74 -0.02 1.70
N LEU A 58 -4.38 1.17 2.19
CA LEU A 58 -3.95 2.28 1.35
C LEU A 58 -2.42 2.32 1.29
N LEU A 59 -1.87 2.18 0.09
CA LEU A 59 -0.44 2.30 -0.16
C LEU A 59 -0.14 3.67 -0.76
N ASN A 60 0.72 4.44 -0.11
CA ASN A 60 1.17 5.71 -0.67
C ASN A 60 2.25 5.43 -1.73
N PRO A 61 2.02 5.76 -3.01
CA PRO A 61 2.94 5.40 -4.08
C PRO A 61 4.26 6.20 -4.01
N TYR A 62 4.29 7.36 -3.34
CA TYR A 62 5.54 8.09 -3.09
C TYR A 62 6.39 7.42 -2.02
N GLN A 63 5.78 6.88 -0.96
CA GLN A 63 6.50 6.12 0.07
C GLN A 63 7.12 4.84 -0.52
N LEU A 64 6.39 4.14 -1.39
CA LEU A 64 6.91 2.98 -2.13
C LEU A 64 8.09 3.35 -3.04
N ARG A 65 7.99 4.46 -3.78
CA ARG A 65 9.10 4.95 -4.62
C ARG A 65 10.32 5.33 -3.80
N ALA A 66 10.12 5.95 -2.64
CA ALA A 66 11.20 6.32 -1.73
C ALA A 66 11.91 5.09 -1.13
N SER A 67 11.23 3.95 -0.99
CA SER A 67 11.82 2.69 -0.54
C SER A 67 12.47 1.86 -1.66
N GLY A 68 12.54 2.39 -2.88
CA GLY A 68 13.18 1.74 -4.03
C GLY A 68 12.27 0.81 -4.84
N VAL A 69 10.96 0.81 -4.57
CA VAL A 69 9.97 0.09 -5.36
C VAL A 69 9.50 0.96 -6.51
N HIS A 70 9.44 0.41 -7.73
CA HIS A 70 8.90 1.13 -8.88
C HIS A 70 7.38 1.00 -8.91
N VAL A 71 6.68 2.13 -8.98
CA VAL A 71 5.21 2.16 -9.08
C VAL A 71 4.82 2.87 -10.37
N TRP A 72 4.08 2.18 -11.23
CA TRP A 72 3.45 2.73 -12.42
C TRP A 72 1.93 2.69 -12.23
N ASP A 73 1.40 3.80 -11.74
CA ASP A 73 -0.01 4.05 -11.37
C ASP A 73 -0.73 4.99 -12.35
N ASN A 74 -0.08 5.35 -13.47
CA ASN A 74 -0.68 6.16 -14.52
C ASN A 74 -1.21 5.26 -15.66
N PRO A 75 -2.53 5.09 -15.82
CA PRO A 75 -3.09 4.25 -16.88
C PRO A 75 -2.87 4.83 -18.30
N CYS A 76 -2.48 6.10 -18.41
CA CYS A 76 -2.16 6.75 -19.68
C CYS A 76 -0.67 6.68 -20.05
N ASP A 77 0.17 6.01 -19.24
CA ASP A 77 1.57 5.78 -19.59
C ASP A 77 1.68 4.72 -20.69
N SER A 78 2.16 5.11 -21.87
CA SER A 78 2.34 4.20 -23.00
C SER A 78 3.60 3.34 -22.92
N LYS A 79 4.50 3.64 -21.98
CA LYS A 79 5.80 2.97 -21.84
C LYS A 79 5.78 1.84 -20.81
N HIS A 80 4.92 1.94 -19.80
CA HIS A 80 4.93 1.01 -18.68
C HIS A 80 3.52 0.49 -18.40
N PRO A 81 3.35 -0.82 -18.14
CA PRO A 81 2.07 -1.37 -17.73
C PRO A 81 1.75 -0.96 -16.29
N LEU A 82 0.46 -0.83 -15.98
CA LEU A 82 -0.03 -0.51 -14.63
C LEU A 82 0.40 -1.60 -13.63
N SER A 83 1.38 -1.30 -12.79
CA SER A 83 2.00 -2.30 -11.93
C SER A 83 2.91 -1.73 -10.85
N ILE A 84 3.17 -2.54 -9.83
CA ILE A 84 4.25 -2.37 -8.86
C ILE A 84 5.38 -3.32 -9.27
N TYR A 85 6.63 -2.86 -9.21
CA TYR A 85 7.80 -3.67 -9.51
C TYR A 85 8.89 -3.51 -8.48
N ASP A 86 9.32 -4.65 -7.96
CA ASP A 86 10.48 -4.76 -7.09
C ASP A 86 11.70 -5.15 -7.93
N PRO A 87 12.70 -4.26 -8.09
CA PRO A 87 13.90 -4.56 -8.85
C PRO A 87 14.79 -5.61 -8.18
N GLN A 88 14.74 -5.77 -6.86
CA GLN A 88 15.57 -6.76 -6.15
C GLN A 88 15.08 -8.17 -6.40
N LEU A 89 13.77 -8.38 -6.37
CA LEU A 89 13.13 -9.67 -6.62
C LEU A 89 12.84 -9.92 -8.11
N SER A 90 13.05 -8.90 -8.95
CA SER A 90 12.57 -8.90 -10.34
C SER A 90 11.08 -9.27 -10.44
N LEU A 91 10.30 -8.87 -9.44
CA LEU A 91 8.90 -9.21 -9.27
C LEU A 91 8.02 -8.08 -9.78
N ARG A 92 7.03 -8.41 -10.62
CA ARG A 92 6.01 -7.47 -11.07
C ARG A 92 4.64 -7.90 -10.57
N ILE A 93 4.00 -7.02 -9.81
CA ILE A 93 2.63 -7.17 -9.35
C ILE A 93 1.75 -6.31 -10.29
N PRO A 94 0.93 -6.93 -11.16
CA PRO A 94 0.01 -6.18 -11.99
C PRO A 94 -1.07 -5.52 -11.14
N MET A 95 -1.46 -4.31 -11.52
CA MET A 95 -2.59 -3.59 -10.92
C MET A 95 -3.70 -3.41 -11.94
N GLU A 96 -4.89 -3.10 -11.46
CA GLU A 96 -6.04 -2.73 -12.27
C GLU A 96 -6.62 -1.38 -11.83
N MET A 97 -7.37 -0.74 -12.73
CA MET A 97 -8.12 0.47 -12.40
C MET A 97 -9.50 0.09 -11.87
N VAL A 98 -9.80 0.47 -10.63
CA VAL A 98 -11.14 0.41 -10.04
C VAL A 98 -11.64 1.84 -9.87
N GLY A 99 -12.40 2.33 -10.85
CA GLY A 99 -12.77 3.75 -10.95
C GLY A 99 -11.52 4.61 -11.12
N THR A 100 -11.23 5.47 -10.14
CA THR A 100 -10.03 6.32 -10.12
C THR A 100 -8.88 5.75 -9.30
N PHE A 101 -9.03 4.55 -8.75
CA PHE A 101 -8.01 3.90 -7.92
C PHE A 101 -7.22 2.87 -8.73
N CYS A 102 -5.92 2.78 -8.48
CA CYS A 102 -5.10 1.62 -8.87
C CYS A 102 -5.09 0.63 -7.72
N SER A 103 -5.46 -0.63 -7.99
CA SER A 103 -5.57 -1.66 -6.94
C SER A 103 -5.13 -3.03 -7.44
N PHE A 104 -4.89 -3.94 -6.49
CA PHE A 104 -4.69 -5.36 -6.74
C PHE A 104 -5.25 -6.15 -5.56
N ALA A 105 -5.75 -7.36 -5.82
CA ALA A 105 -6.35 -8.20 -4.79
C ALA A 105 -5.28 -8.93 -3.98
N THR A 106 -5.52 -9.05 -2.69
CA THR A 106 -4.66 -9.77 -1.73
C THR A 106 -5.54 -10.62 -0.80
N ARG A 107 -4.95 -11.56 -0.04
CA ARG A 107 -5.64 -12.48 0.87
C ARG A 107 -4.96 -12.58 2.23
#